data_AF-A0A841E4Y6-F1
#
_entry.id   AF-A0A841E4Y6-F1
#
_cell.length_a   1.000
_cell.length_b   1.000
_cell.length_c   1.000
_cell.angle_alpha   90.00
_cell.angle_beta   90.00
_cell.angle_gamma   90.00
#
_symmetry.space_group_name_H-M   'P 1'
#
loop_
_entity.id
_entity.type
_entity.pdbx_description
1 polymer ?
#
loop_
_entity_poly.entity_id
_entity_poly.type
_entity_poly.pdbx_seq_one_letter_code
_entity_poly.pdbx_strand_id
1 'polypeptide(L)' 'MLALHILQVCLVYVNTLMLQEVLAEPEWQDALTAKDRSGLTPLFSSNMNPYGDIRLNTGNRLALGG' A
#
# COMPACT_ATOMS: atom_id res chain seq x y z
N MET A 1 3.44 -17.25 0.39
CA MET A 1 3.94 -16.17 1.28
C MET A 1 4.78 -15.13 0.54
N LEU A 2 5.74 -15.51 -0.30
CA LEU A 2 6.55 -14.55 -1.08
C LEU A 2 5.71 -13.65 -2.02
N ALA A 3 4.78 -14.23 -2.78
CA ALA A 3 3.92 -13.46 -3.69
C ALA A 3 3.05 -12.40 -2.99
N LEU A 4 2.51 -12.72 -1.81
CA LEU A 4 1.76 -11.77 -0.96
C LEU A 4 2.66 -10.65 -0.43
N HIS A 5 3.90 -10.99 -0.03
CA HIS A 5 4.87 -10.01 0.44
C HIS A 5 5.28 -9.03 -0.67
N ILE A 6 5.50 -9.55 -1.89
CA ILE A 6 5.78 -8.71 -3.06
C ILE A 6 4.59 -7.80 -3.34
N LEU A 7 3.36 -8.33 -3.34
CA LEU A 7 2.16 -7.53 -3.54
C LEU A 7 2.02 -6.43 -2.48
N GLN A 8 2.30 -6.75 -1.21
CA GLN A 8 2.30 -5.78 -0.12
C GLN A 8 3.30 -4.64 -0.36
N VAL A 9 4.52 -4.98 -0.76
CA VAL A 9 5.58 -3.99 -1.04
C VAL A 9 5.25 -3.14 -2.27
N CYS A 10 4.70 -3.75 -3.33
CA CYS A 10 4.25 -3.02 -4.51
C CYS A 10 3.15 -2.00 -4.16
N LEU A 11 2.18 -2.40 -3.33
CA LEU A 11 1.11 -1.50 -2.90
C LEU A 11 1.63 -0.34 -2.06
N VAL A 12 2.52 -0.62 -1.10
CA VAL A 12 3.20 0.40 -0.28
C VAL A 12 3.95 1.40 -1.16
N TYR A 13 4.63 0.91 -2.20
CA TYR A 13 5.40 1.75 -3.11
C TYR A 13 4.49 2.68 -3.93
N VAL A 14 3.43 2.15 -4.54
CA VAL A 14 2.47 2.96 -5.31
C VAL A 14 1.80 4.00 -4.41
N ASN A 15 1.38 3.63 -3.20
CA ASN A 15 0.79 4.57 -2.24
C ASN A 15 1.76 5.68 -1.84
N THR A 16 3.06 5.37 -1.72
CA THR A 16 4.08 6.38 -1.42
C THR A 16 4.19 7.40 -2.55
N LEU A 17 4.19 6.95 -3.81
CA LEU A 17 4.25 7.85 -4.96
C LEU A 17 3.00 8.72 -5.07
N MET A 18 1.81 8.14 -4.92
CA MET A 18 0.55 8.89 -4.93
C MET A 18 0.51 9.95 -3.83
N LEU A 19 0.97 9.60 -2.62
CA LEU A 19 1.05 10.55 -1.52
C LEU A 19 2.04 11.68 -1.83
N GLN A 20 3.20 11.36 -2.41
CA GLN A 20 4.19 12.38 -2.81
C GLN A 20 3.64 13.33 -3.87
N GLU A 21 2.86 12.83 -4.83
CA GLU A 21 2.21 13.66 -5.86
C GLU A 21 1.22 14.66 -5.23
N VAL A 22 0.34 14.20 -4.35
CA VAL A 22 -0.63 15.07 -3.65
C VAL A 22 0.10 16.10 -2.78
N LEU A 23 1.14 15.67 -2.05
CA LEU A 23 1.91 16.57 -1.18
C LEU A 23 2.79 17.57 -1.95
N ALA A 24 3.01 17.36 -3.25
CA ALA A 24 3.71 18.30 -4.10
C ALA A 24 2.82 19.47 -4.56
N GLU A 25 1.50 19.34 -4.44
CA GLU A 25 0.57 20.40 -4.80
C GLU A 25 0.70 21.62 -3.86
N PRO A 26 0.60 22.86 -4.38
CA PRO A 26 0.89 24.08 -3.62
C PRO A 26 -0.03 24.29 -2.41
N GLU A 27 -1.23 23.73 -2.44
CA GLU A 27 -2.18 23.75 -1.32
C GLU A 27 -1.69 22.98 -0.07
N TRP A 28 -0.81 21.99 -0.24
CA TRP A 28 -0.29 21.16 0.86
C TRP A 28 1.06 21.65 1.42
N GLN A 29 1.69 22.65 0.81
CA GLN A 29 3.02 23.13 1.20
C GLN A 29 3.06 23.65 2.64
N ASP A 30 2.03 24.41 3.03
CA ASP A 30 1.89 25.01 4.36
C ASP A 30 0.83 24.32 5.24
N ALA A 31 0.13 23.31 4.71
CA ALA A 31 -0.94 22.61 5.42
C ALA A 31 -0.41 21.64 6.50
N LEU A 32 0.81 21.13 6.33
CA LEU A 32 1.38 20.10 7.20
C LEU A 32 2.49 20.64 8.10
N THR A 33 2.33 20.45 9.41
CA THR A 33 3.40 20.69 10.38
C THR A 33 4.42 19.55 10.37
N ALA A 34 5.58 19.76 11.00
CA ALA A 34 6.60 18.72 11.15
C ALA A 34 6.07 17.45 11.82
N LYS A 35 5.09 17.59 12.72
CA LYS A 35 4.42 16.47 13.39
C LYS A 35 3.53 15.69 12.43
N ASP A 36 2.80 16.38 11.55
CA ASP A 36 1.91 15.75 10.58
C ASP A 36 2.72 14.97 9.53
N ARG A 37 3.85 15.53 9.09
CA ARG A 37 4.80 14.83 8.19
C ARG A 37 5.36 13.55 8.82
N SER A 38 5.58 13.55 10.14
CA SER A 38 6.04 12.37 10.87
C SER A 38 4.93 11.32 11.07
N GLY A 39 3.67 11.73 10.94
CA GLY A 39 2.50 10.86 11.02
C GLY A 39 2.05 10.27 9.68
N LEU A 40 2.66 10.69 8.57
CA LEU A 40 2.37 10.13 7.24
C LEU A 40 2.84 8.68 7.18
N THR A 41 1.94 7.78 6.76
CA THR A 41 2.27 6.38 6.53
C THR A 41 1.82 5.96 5.12
N PRO A 42 2.60 5.11 4.43
CA PRO A 42 2.24 4.63 3.10
C PRO A 42 1.13 3.56 3.11
N LEU A 43 0.67 3.17 4.30
CA LEU A 43 -0.37 2.17 4.52
C LEU A 43 -1.47 2.80 5.38
N PHE A 44 -2.49 3.33 4.72
CA PHE A 44 -3.70 3.82 5.37
C PHE A 44 -4.52 2.63 5.88
N SER A 45 -4.39 2.30 7.16
CA SER A 45 -5.02 1.15 7.80
C SER A 45 -6.51 1.36 8.14
N SER A 46 -7.02 2.58 8.03
CA SER A 46 -8.36 2.94 8.49
C SER A 46 -9.48 2.62 7.49
N ASN A 47 -9.24 2.71 6.18
CA ASN A 47 -10.31 2.65 5.16
C ASN A 47 -10.03 1.74 3.95
N MET A 48 -8.89 1.04 3.91
CA MET A 48 -8.59 0.11 2.82
C MET A 48 -8.35 -1.29 3.37
N ASN A 49 -9.05 -2.27 2.82
CA ASN A 49 -8.54 -3.62 2.77
C ASN A 49 -7.55 -3.68 1.60
N PRO A 50 -6.22 -3.63 1.81
CA PRO A 50 -5.21 -3.54 0.74
C PRO A 50 -5.25 -4.70 -0.25
N TYR A 51 -5.99 -5.77 0.08
CA TYR A 51 -6.02 -7.03 -0.63
C TYR A 51 -7.39 -7.35 -1.26
N GLY A 52 -8.46 -6.61 -0.95
CA GLY A 52 -9.82 -7.06 -1.23
C GLY A 52 -10.18 -8.39 -0.55
N ASP A 53 -11.33 -8.99 -0.89
CA ASP A 53 -11.67 -10.35 -0.45
C ASP A 53 -10.81 -11.37 -1.22
N ILE A 54 -9.62 -11.70 -0.69
CA ILE A 54 -8.82 -12.82 -1.23
C ILE A 54 -9.50 -14.12 -0.84
N ARG A 55 -10.37 -14.62 -1.71
CA ARG A 55 -10.87 -16.01 -1.64
C ARG A 55 -9.77 -16.97 -2.06
N LEU A 56 -8.91 -17.30 -1.11
CA LEU A 56 -7.84 -18.27 -1.29
C LEU A 56 -8.46 -19.68 -1.41
N ASN A 57 -8.62 -20.18 -2.64
CA ASN A 57 -9.01 -21.57 -2.88
C ASN A 57 -7.78 -22.49 -2.77
N THR A 58 -7.57 -23.11 -1.62
CA THR A 58 -6.48 -24.06 -1.34
C THR A 58 -6.65 -25.43 -2.03
N GLY A 59 -7.78 -25.67 -2.70
CA GLY A 59 -8.02 -26.85 -3.53
C GLY A 59 -7.33 -26.79 -4.89
N ASN A 60 -7.05 -25.58 -5.39
CA ASN A 60 -6.32 -25.38 -6.64
C ASN A 60 -4.84 -25.21 -6.35
N ARG A 61 -4.12 -26.34 -6.27
CA ARG A 61 -2.67 -26.34 -6.14
C ARG A 61 -2.02 -26.08 -7.49
N LEU A 62 -1.03 -25.19 -7.53
CA LEU A 62 -0.13 -25.07 -8.67
C LEU A 62 0.57 -26.42 -8.84
N ALA A 63 0.44 -27.05 -10.01
CA ALA A 63 1.19 -28.26 -10.33
C ALA A 63 2.67 -27.87 -10.47
N LEU A 64 3.45 -28.08 -9.40
CA LEU A 64 4.90 -27.98 -9.46
C LEU A 64 5.38 -29.27 -10.12
N GLY A 65 5.52 -29.24 -11.45
CA GLY A 65 6.13 -30.32 -12.21
C GLY A 65 7.58 -30.55 -11.76
N GLY A 66 7.95 -31.81 -11.61
CA GLY A 66 9.29 -32.25 -11.21
C GLY A 66 10.32 -32.15 -12.32
#